data_AF-A0A8S1SNB9-F1
#
_entry.id   AF-A0A8S1SNB9-F1
#
_cell.length_a   1.000
_cell.length_b   1.000
_cell.length_c   1.000
_cell.angle_alpha   90.00
_cell.angle_beta   90.00
_cell.angle_gamma   90.00
#
_symmetry.space_group_name_H-M   'P 1'
#
loop_
_entity.id
_entity.type
_entity.pdbx_description
1 polymer ?
#
loop_
_entity_poly.entity_id
_entity_poly.type
_entity_poly.pdbx_seq_one_letter_code
_entity_poly.pdbx_strand_id
1 'polypeptide(L)'
;MNQEDIFLKKQWFIKSCEGKIEQFYDINLKKVIGSGTYGSVVKAALKGTKQQRAVKVIPKSKVKNPERFKREIDILRALDHPNIIKLYETFEDQRNVYLVMELCEGGELFDRIMDKGYFNEAEAHIIFLQIMQALNYCHSNGICHRDLKPENFLFLTKAEDSPLKVIDFGLSILFEEGPQKPGTQKVSMKTKAGTPYYISPEVLKGNYDELCDIWSAGVILYILLSGVPPFYGDTDPEILEAVQKGKYSTDIPEFKFVSDSAKDLISNMITSPDKRYKAQQVLQHKWMKEKNKPNKELKLNYGALKNFVGSNKLKKVALTFIASQLNEQEISHLGKLFKQLDKNGDGVLTIEEIREGLIGMSDDQSKELANVIKSIDTDGNGNINYTEFLAATMEKQLYMKEEKLYQAFKMLDLDGSGKIDKKELQQVLGKSDKIIDEKYWDDMIKEADKNGDGEIDYNEFIEMMDRFSIMN
;
A
#
# COMPACT_ATOMS: atom_id res chain seq x y z
N MET A 1 -23.00 4.29 28.66
CA MET A 1 -22.64 5.44 27.80
C MET A 1 -21.68 4.89 26.77
N ASN A 2 -22.04 4.95 25.48
CA ASN A 2 -21.09 4.60 24.42
C ASN A 2 -19.97 5.66 24.48
N GLN A 3 -18.81 5.30 25.00
CA GLN A 3 -17.61 6.11 24.80
C GLN A 3 -17.34 6.11 23.30
N GLU A 4 -17.52 7.27 22.67
CA GLU A 4 -17.22 7.46 21.26
C GLU A 4 -15.69 7.49 21.11
N ASP A 5 -15.14 6.49 20.43
CA ASP A 5 -13.70 6.29 20.30
C ASP A 5 -13.17 6.87 18.98
N ILE A 6 -11.91 7.29 18.95
CA ILE A 6 -11.24 7.81 17.76
C ILE A 6 -10.85 6.67 16.85
N PHE A 7 -11.24 6.77 15.58
CA PHE A 7 -10.83 5.82 14.55
C PHE A 7 -9.55 6.29 13.84
N LEU A 8 -8.43 5.62 14.08
CA LEU A 8 -7.12 6.01 13.53
C LEU A 8 -7.00 5.55 12.08
N LYS A 9 -6.83 6.51 11.18
CA LYS A 9 -6.55 6.20 9.76
C LYS A 9 -5.09 6.47 9.47
N LYS A 10 -4.41 5.53 8.79
CA LYS A 10 -3.02 5.71 8.31
C LYS A 10 -2.80 7.07 7.64
N GLN A 11 -3.76 7.50 6.81
CA GLN A 11 -3.70 8.76 6.07
C GLN A 11 -3.50 10.00 6.97
N TRP A 12 -3.86 9.93 8.26
CA TRP A 12 -3.65 11.03 9.22
C TRP A 12 -2.18 11.24 9.56
N PHE A 13 -1.36 10.20 9.41
CA PHE A 13 0.09 10.25 9.65
C PHE A 13 0.88 10.78 8.44
N ILE A 14 0.24 10.98 7.28
CA ILE A 14 0.87 11.56 6.10
C ILE A 14 0.72 13.09 6.18
N LYS A 15 1.75 13.76 6.72
CA LYS A 15 1.75 15.21 6.89
C LYS A 15 1.83 15.94 5.54
N SER A 16 1.09 17.04 5.44
CA SER A 16 1.28 18.08 4.41
C SER A 16 2.03 19.23 5.06
N CYS A 17 3.23 19.52 4.59
CA CYS A 17 4.09 20.54 5.14
C CYS A 17 4.25 21.70 4.13
N GLU A 18 4.05 22.93 4.60
CA GLU A 18 4.42 24.11 3.83
C GLU A 18 5.88 24.48 4.08
N GLY A 19 6.60 24.87 3.03
CA GLY A 19 7.97 25.37 3.13
C GLY A 19 9.02 24.46 2.49
N LYS A 20 10.27 24.64 2.93
CA LYS A 20 11.45 24.04 2.29
C LYS A 20 11.70 22.64 2.80
N ILE A 21 11.55 21.64 1.93
CA ILE A 21 11.84 20.23 2.23
C ILE A 21 13.28 20.03 2.74
N GLU A 22 14.23 20.88 2.32
CA GLU A 22 15.63 20.87 2.74
C GLU A 22 15.82 21.11 4.25
N GLN A 23 14.80 21.60 4.96
CA GLN A 23 14.84 21.69 6.42
C GLN A 23 14.78 20.30 7.07
N PHE A 24 14.11 19.35 6.43
CA PHE A 24 13.83 18.01 6.95
C PHE A 24 14.66 16.92 6.27
N TYR A 25 15.00 17.10 4.99
CA TYR A 25 15.71 16.11 4.19
C TYR A 25 17.01 16.66 3.62
N ASP A 26 18.05 15.83 3.62
CA ASP A 26 19.23 16.02 2.79
C ASP A 26 18.91 15.52 1.38
N ILE A 27 18.65 16.47 0.48
CA ILE A 27 18.23 16.23 -0.91
C ILE A 27 19.26 16.79 -1.89
N ASN A 28 19.65 15.98 -2.88
CA ASN A 28 20.46 16.44 -3.99
C ASN A 28 19.64 16.47 -5.28
N LEU A 29 19.05 17.63 -5.56
CA LEU A 29 18.19 17.84 -6.74
C LEU A 29 18.89 17.56 -8.08
N LYS A 30 20.22 17.52 -8.12
CA LYS A 30 21.00 17.22 -9.34
C LYS A 30 21.12 15.72 -9.61
N LYS A 31 20.92 14.86 -8.60
CA LYS A 31 21.04 13.41 -8.73
C LYS A 31 19.67 12.76 -8.94
N VAL A 32 19.15 12.92 -10.15
CA VAL A 32 17.89 12.32 -10.59
C VAL A 32 18.07 10.80 -10.68
N ILE A 33 17.15 10.06 -10.06
CA ILE A 33 17.09 8.59 -10.07
C ILE A 33 15.95 8.06 -10.93
N GLY A 34 15.05 8.93 -11.39
CA GLY A 34 13.97 8.61 -12.29
C GLY A 34 13.22 9.87 -12.76
N SER A 35 12.39 9.73 -13.78
CA SER A 35 11.55 10.83 -14.27
C SER A 35 10.16 10.31 -14.60
N GLY A 36 9.13 11.04 -14.19
CA GLY A 36 7.74 10.75 -14.53
C GLY A 36 7.10 11.88 -15.32
N THR A 37 5.83 11.70 -15.67
CA THR A 37 5.01 12.63 -16.47
C THR A 37 5.07 14.09 -15.99
N TYR A 38 5.11 14.29 -14.67
CA TYR A 38 5.01 15.62 -14.06
C TYR A 38 6.33 16.16 -13.50
N GLY A 39 7.38 15.35 -13.38
CA GLY A 39 8.54 15.73 -12.55
C GLY A 39 9.68 14.73 -12.51
N SER A 40 10.74 15.10 -11.80
CA SER A 40 11.90 14.25 -11.57
C SER A 40 11.83 13.60 -10.19
N VAL A 41 12.40 12.42 -10.06
CA VAL A 41 12.53 11.69 -8.79
C VAL A 41 13.99 11.76 -8.36
N VAL A 42 14.23 12.11 -7.10
CA VAL A 42 15.58 12.19 -6.51
C VAL A 42 15.64 11.38 -5.22
N LYS A 43 16.83 10.91 -4.86
CA LYS A 43 17.06 10.28 -3.56
C LYS A 43 17.24 11.35 -2.48
N ALA A 44 16.64 11.13 -1.31
CA ALA A 44 16.76 12.00 -0.15
C ALA A 44 17.02 11.18 1.12
N ALA A 45 17.74 11.76 2.08
CA ALA A 45 17.94 11.19 3.40
C ALA A 45 17.20 12.04 4.44
N LEU A 46 16.42 11.42 5.32
CA LEU A 46 15.75 12.13 6.40
C LEU A 46 16.79 12.56 7.45
N LYS A 47 16.88 13.86 7.71
CA LYS A 47 17.86 14.42 8.66
C LYS A 47 17.67 13.86 10.06
N GLY A 48 18.78 13.65 10.75
CA GLY A 48 18.81 13.01 12.07
C GLY A 48 18.58 11.50 12.03
N THR A 49 18.43 10.89 10.84
CA THR A 49 18.28 9.44 10.69
C THR A 49 19.14 8.90 9.54
N LYS A 50 19.20 7.57 9.40
CA LYS A 50 19.80 6.91 8.22
C LYS A 50 18.77 6.57 7.14
N GLN A 51 17.51 6.96 7.33
CA GLN A 51 16.42 6.53 6.47
C GLN A 51 16.49 7.22 5.11
N GLN A 52 16.46 6.42 4.04
CA GLN A 52 16.44 6.89 2.67
C GLN A 52 15.00 6.93 2.13
N ARG A 53 14.73 7.89 1.25
CA ARG A 53 13.44 8.12 0.59
C ARG A 53 13.64 8.48 -0.89
N ALA A 54 12.60 8.29 -1.68
CA ALA A 54 12.47 8.86 -3.01
C ALA A 54 11.60 10.13 -2.92
N VAL A 55 12.02 11.21 -3.55
CA VAL A 55 11.24 12.47 -3.59
C VAL A 55 10.89 12.76 -5.04
N LYS A 56 9.59 12.69 -5.38
CA LYS A 56 9.06 13.13 -6.68
C LYS A 56 8.86 14.64 -6.60
N VAL A 57 9.70 15.39 -7.31
CA VAL A 57 9.70 16.85 -7.40
C VAL A 57 8.86 17.28 -8.59
N ILE A 58 7.76 17.98 -8.33
CA ILE A 58 6.76 18.34 -9.32
C ILE A 58 6.66 19.87 -9.40
N PRO A 59 7.18 20.49 -10.48
CA PRO A 59 7.01 21.92 -10.69
C PRO A 59 5.53 22.27 -10.84
N LYS A 60 5.05 23.24 -10.07
CA LYS A 60 3.65 23.73 -10.15
C LYS A 60 3.30 24.21 -11.56
N SER A 61 4.28 24.75 -12.29
CA SER A 61 4.12 25.16 -13.70
C SER A 61 3.82 24.01 -14.66
N LYS A 62 4.12 22.75 -14.29
CA LYS A 62 3.79 21.55 -15.08
C LYS A 62 2.43 20.95 -14.71
N VAL A 63 1.81 21.39 -13.61
CA VAL A 63 0.50 20.89 -13.17
C VAL A 63 -0.60 21.61 -13.95
N LYS A 64 -1.00 21.02 -15.08
CA LYS A 64 -2.08 21.56 -15.93
C LYS A 64 -3.47 21.39 -15.32
N ASN A 65 -3.66 20.37 -14.48
CA ASN A 65 -4.94 20.04 -13.86
C ASN A 65 -4.74 19.81 -12.36
N PRO A 66 -4.91 20.84 -11.52
CA PRO A 66 -4.72 20.76 -10.07
C PRO A 66 -5.64 19.72 -9.39
N GLU A 67 -6.89 19.60 -9.83
CA GLU A 67 -7.85 18.63 -9.27
C GLU A 67 -7.39 17.18 -9.47
N ARG A 68 -6.91 16.87 -10.68
CA ARG A 68 -6.34 15.55 -10.98
C ARG A 68 -5.12 15.26 -10.12
N PHE A 69 -4.26 16.27 -9.94
CA PHE A 69 -3.04 16.13 -9.15
C PHE A 69 -3.35 15.93 -7.65
N LYS A 70 -4.31 16.70 -7.10
CA LYS A 70 -4.80 16.51 -5.73
C LYS A 70 -5.36 15.10 -5.54
N ARG A 71 -6.11 14.58 -6.52
CA ARG A 71 -6.63 13.21 -6.51
C ARG A 71 -5.52 12.15 -6.48
N GLU A 72 -4.41 12.32 -7.22
CA GLU A 72 -3.25 11.40 -7.14
C GLU A 72 -2.73 11.31 -5.71
N ILE A 73 -2.58 12.45 -5.04
CA ILE A 73 -2.13 12.52 -3.65
C ILE A 73 -3.13 11.85 -2.71
N ASP A 74 -4.43 12.15 -2.85
CA ASP A 74 -5.47 11.61 -1.98
C ASP A 74 -5.63 10.08 -2.15
N ILE A 75 -5.51 9.56 -3.38
CA ILE A 75 -5.46 8.11 -3.65
C ILE A 75 -4.24 7.49 -2.96
N LEU A 76 -3.04 8.05 -3.17
CA LEU A 76 -1.81 7.52 -2.54
C LEU A 76 -1.85 7.57 -1.01
N ARG A 77 -2.55 8.55 -0.43
CA ARG A 77 -2.76 8.64 1.02
C ARG A 77 -3.65 7.54 1.57
N ALA A 78 -4.67 7.14 0.81
CA ALA A 78 -5.65 6.14 1.21
C ALA A 78 -5.13 4.70 1.08
N LEU A 79 -4.20 4.45 0.15
CA LEU A 79 -3.70 3.11 -0.13
C LEU A 79 -2.75 2.58 0.96
N ASP A 80 -2.99 1.34 1.40
CA ASP A 80 -2.15 0.62 2.33
C ASP A 80 -2.02 -0.87 2.00
N HIS A 81 -1.04 -1.19 1.16
CA HIS A 81 -0.82 -2.56 0.69
C HIS A 81 0.68 -2.84 0.54
N PRO A 82 1.18 -4.05 0.87
CA PRO A 82 2.60 -4.39 0.76
C PRO A 82 3.16 -4.24 -0.66
N ASN A 83 2.35 -4.41 -1.70
CA ASN A 83 2.75 -4.30 -3.11
C ASN A 83 2.39 -2.95 -3.78
N ILE A 84 2.03 -1.92 -3.01
CA ILE A 84 1.79 -0.56 -3.51
C ILE A 84 2.84 0.38 -2.91
N ILE A 85 3.30 1.36 -3.69
CA ILE A 85 4.26 2.35 -3.22
C ILE A 85 3.73 3.14 -2.02
N LYS A 86 4.52 3.25 -0.96
CA LYS A 86 4.13 4.03 0.23
C LYS A 86 4.45 5.52 0.07
N LEU A 87 3.46 6.37 0.33
CA LEU A 87 3.64 7.81 0.54
C LEU A 87 3.84 8.08 2.04
N TYR A 88 4.93 8.77 2.39
CA TYR A 88 5.23 9.13 3.78
C TYR A 88 4.76 10.54 4.11
N GLU A 89 5.10 11.52 3.26
CA GLU A 89 4.87 12.94 3.51
C GLU A 89 4.73 13.70 2.19
N THR A 90 4.15 14.90 2.27
CA THR A 90 4.05 15.83 1.13
C THR A 90 4.55 17.21 1.55
N PHE A 91 5.33 17.87 0.69
CA PHE A 91 5.77 19.25 0.90
C PHE A 91 5.30 20.15 -0.23
N GLU A 92 5.02 21.40 0.08
CA GLU A 92 4.69 22.42 -0.90
C GLU A 92 5.46 23.71 -0.62
N ASP A 93 6.22 24.17 -1.62
CA ASP A 93 6.86 25.49 -1.60
C ASP A 93 6.24 26.41 -2.68
N GLN A 94 6.80 27.60 -2.89
CA GLN A 94 6.26 28.56 -3.87
C GLN A 94 6.26 28.04 -5.32
N ARG A 95 7.12 27.08 -5.67
CA ARG A 95 7.38 26.64 -7.05
C ARG A 95 7.07 25.17 -7.30
N ASN A 96 7.17 24.32 -6.28
CA ASN A 96 7.12 22.87 -6.42
C ASN A 96 6.21 22.23 -5.36
N VAL A 97 5.69 21.06 -5.72
CA VAL A 97 5.14 20.06 -4.79
C VAL A 97 6.10 18.88 -4.75
N TYR A 98 6.30 18.31 -3.56
CA TYR A 98 7.20 17.20 -3.32
C TYR A 98 6.41 16.04 -2.70
N LEU A 99 6.50 14.86 -3.30
CA LEU A 99 5.95 13.63 -2.73
C LEU A 99 7.10 12.79 -2.19
N VAL A 100 7.16 12.60 -0.87
CA VAL A 100 8.17 11.78 -0.20
C VAL A 100 7.66 10.35 -0.11
N MET A 101 8.29 9.45 -0.83
CA MET A 101 7.84 8.08 -1.05
C MET A 101 8.91 7.05 -0.64
N GLU A 102 8.48 5.80 -0.58
CA GLU A 102 9.34 4.64 -0.48
C GLU A 102 10.37 4.61 -1.62
N LEU A 103 11.63 4.32 -1.28
CA LEU A 103 12.72 4.26 -2.24
C LEU A 103 12.85 2.83 -2.76
N CYS A 104 12.54 2.62 -4.04
CA CYS A 104 12.75 1.35 -4.73
C CYS A 104 14.12 1.34 -5.44
N GLU A 105 15.01 0.44 -5.05
CA GLU A 105 16.39 0.33 -5.59
C GLU A 105 16.63 -0.97 -6.38
N GLY A 106 15.59 -1.78 -6.55
CA GLY A 106 15.64 -3.08 -7.22
C GLY A 106 15.47 -3.05 -8.73
N GLY A 107 15.19 -1.88 -9.32
CA GLY A 107 14.98 -1.70 -10.76
C GLY A 107 13.57 -2.04 -11.23
N GLU A 108 13.32 -1.83 -12.52
CA GLU A 108 12.06 -2.11 -13.20
C GLU A 108 11.84 -3.61 -13.41
N LEU A 109 10.57 -4.01 -13.57
CA LEU A 109 10.18 -5.41 -13.69
C LEU A 109 10.91 -6.14 -14.83
N PHE A 110 10.84 -5.60 -16.06
CA PHE A 110 11.42 -6.29 -17.21
C PHE A 110 12.93 -6.19 -17.29
N ASP A 111 13.54 -5.08 -16.87
CA ASP A 111 15.00 -4.98 -16.79
C ASP A 111 15.58 -6.12 -15.95
N ARG A 112 14.96 -6.38 -14.80
CA ARG A 112 15.39 -7.45 -13.90
C ARG A 112 15.21 -8.85 -14.48
N ILE A 113 14.12 -9.06 -15.23
CA ILE A 113 13.84 -10.33 -15.90
C ILE A 113 14.85 -10.56 -17.03
N MET A 114 15.14 -9.53 -17.83
CA MET A 114 16.13 -9.59 -18.90
C MET A 114 17.53 -9.86 -18.35
N ASP A 115 17.92 -9.18 -17.27
CA ASP A 115 19.23 -9.34 -16.63
C ASP A 115 19.46 -10.76 -16.07
N LYS A 116 18.39 -11.45 -15.63
CA LYS A 116 18.47 -12.84 -15.15
C LYS A 116 18.83 -13.83 -16.26
N GLY A 117 18.52 -13.52 -17.52
CA GLY A 117 18.79 -14.37 -18.69
C GLY A 117 17.98 -15.67 -18.79
N TYR A 118 17.49 -16.21 -17.67
CA TYR A 118 16.50 -17.28 -17.60
C TYR A 118 15.33 -16.85 -16.71
N PHE A 119 14.11 -17.15 -17.14
CA PHE A 119 12.90 -16.84 -16.41
C PHE A 119 11.87 -17.92 -16.69
N ASN A 120 11.33 -18.56 -15.64
CA ASN A 120 10.38 -19.66 -15.78
C ASN A 120 8.97 -19.30 -15.28
N GLU A 121 8.02 -20.17 -15.60
CA GLU A 121 6.60 -20.00 -15.25
C GLU A 121 6.35 -19.86 -13.73
N ALA A 122 7.16 -20.50 -12.88
CA ALA A 122 7.04 -20.38 -11.43
C ALA A 122 7.51 -19.00 -10.92
N GLU A 123 8.54 -18.42 -11.53
CA GLU A 123 8.97 -17.04 -11.25
C GLU A 123 7.94 -16.03 -11.76
N ALA A 124 7.38 -16.26 -12.96
CA ALA A 124 6.29 -15.46 -13.52
C ALA A 124 5.08 -15.45 -12.57
N HIS A 125 4.71 -16.60 -12.02
CA HIS A 125 3.65 -16.73 -11.04
C HIS A 125 3.89 -15.89 -9.78
N ILE A 126 5.09 -15.92 -9.19
CA ILE A 126 5.42 -15.17 -7.96
C ILE A 126 5.30 -13.66 -8.18
N ILE A 127 5.75 -13.18 -9.35
CA ILE A 127 5.63 -11.78 -9.73
C ILE A 127 4.16 -11.42 -9.99
N PHE A 128 3.47 -12.24 -10.79
CA PHE A 128 2.12 -11.95 -11.23
C PHE A 128 1.11 -11.98 -10.07
N LEU A 129 1.32 -12.84 -9.08
CA LEU A 129 0.56 -12.86 -7.84
C LEU A 129 0.61 -11.52 -7.11
N GLN A 130 1.79 -10.91 -7.00
CA GLN A 130 1.95 -9.61 -6.35
C GLN A 130 1.26 -8.48 -7.12
N ILE A 131 1.30 -8.53 -8.46
CA ILE A 131 0.57 -7.60 -9.32
C ILE A 131 -0.93 -7.72 -9.03
N MET A 132 -1.46 -8.95 -9.09
CA MET A 132 -2.90 -9.18 -8.93
C MET A 132 -3.40 -8.90 -7.52
N GLN A 133 -2.61 -9.13 -6.47
CA GLN A 133 -2.93 -8.72 -5.10
C GLN A 133 -3.08 -7.20 -4.98
N ALA A 134 -2.13 -6.44 -5.55
CA ALA A 134 -2.22 -4.98 -5.56
C ALA A 134 -3.47 -4.47 -6.32
N LEU A 135 -3.79 -5.08 -7.47
CA LEU A 135 -4.97 -4.70 -8.25
C LEU A 135 -6.27 -5.06 -7.55
N ASN A 136 -6.34 -6.25 -6.92
CA ASN A 136 -7.49 -6.67 -6.16
C ASN A 136 -7.77 -5.71 -5.00
N TYR A 137 -6.72 -5.31 -4.26
CA TYR A 137 -6.82 -4.28 -3.23
C TYR A 137 -7.33 -2.95 -3.80
N CYS A 138 -6.74 -2.44 -4.89
CA CYS A 138 -7.19 -1.19 -5.53
C CYS A 138 -8.67 -1.26 -5.94
N HIS A 139 -9.08 -2.32 -6.64
CA HIS A 139 -10.43 -2.49 -7.16
C HIS A 139 -11.45 -2.64 -6.03
N SER A 140 -11.11 -3.35 -4.95
CA SER A 140 -11.96 -3.46 -3.75
C SER A 140 -12.12 -2.12 -3.01
N ASN A 141 -11.18 -1.19 -3.18
CA ASN A 141 -11.24 0.18 -2.67
C ASN A 141 -11.82 1.18 -3.70
N GLY A 142 -12.42 0.71 -4.80
CA GLY A 142 -13.03 1.57 -5.81
C GLY A 142 -12.03 2.38 -6.63
N ILE A 143 -10.75 1.97 -6.68
CA ILE A 143 -9.65 2.66 -7.37
C ILE A 143 -9.27 1.88 -8.63
N CYS A 144 -9.28 2.54 -9.78
CA CYS A 144 -8.79 1.99 -11.05
C CYS A 144 -7.48 2.70 -11.45
N HIS A 145 -6.44 1.93 -11.81
CA HIS A 145 -5.10 2.44 -12.07
C HIS A 145 -4.98 3.09 -13.45
N ARG A 146 -5.47 2.41 -14.51
CA ARG A 146 -5.56 2.88 -15.91
C ARG A 146 -4.25 3.07 -16.69
N ASP A 147 -3.09 2.91 -16.05
CA ASP A 147 -1.78 2.93 -16.73
C ASP A 147 -0.88 1.78 -16.28
N LEU A 148 -1.41 0.56 -16.22
CA LEU A 148 -0.56 -0.58 -15.86
C LEU A 148 0.34 -0.94 -17.03
N LYS A 149 1.64 -0.86 -16.76
CA LYS A 149 2.73 -1.20 -17.67
C LYS A 149 3.96 -1.57 -16.85
N PRO A 150 4.92 -2.32 -17.41
CA PRO A 150 6.08 -2.82 -16.68
C PRO A 150 6.92 -1.74 -15.99
N GLU A 151 7.03 -0.57 -16.60
CA GLU A 151 7.75 0.60 -16.07
C GLU A 151 7.11 1.12 -14.78
N ASN A 152 5.83 0.81 -14.56
CA ASN A 152 5.10 1.13 -13.34
C ASN A 152 5.20 0.05 -12.25
N PHE A 153 6.10 -0.93 -12.41
CA PHE A 153 6.41 -1.92 -11.37
C PHE A 153 7.91 -1.90 -11.04
N LEU A 154 8.22 -1.49 -9.81
CA LEU A 154 9.60 -1.46 -9.32
C LEU A 154 9.81 -2.52 -8.23
N PHE A 155 10.98 -3.16 -8.25
CA PHE A 155 11.42 -3.93 -7.11
C PHE A 155 11.97 -3.01 -6.03
N LEU A 156 11.58 -3.29 -4.79
CA LEU A 156 11.99 -2.47 -3.66
C LEU A 156 13.50 -2.52 -3.39
N THR A 157 14.10 -3.70 -3.51
CA THR A 157 15.53 -3.95 -3.30
C THR A 157 16.08 -4.89 -4.39
N LYS A 158 17.41 -5.01 -4.42
CA LYS A 158 18.11 -5.94 -5.33
C LYS A 158 18.07 -7.40 -4.88
N ALA A 159 17.56 -7.71 -3.68
CA ALA A 159 17.44 -9.07 -3.17
C ALA A 159 16.47 -9.88 -4.03
N GLU A 160 16.77 -11.16 -4.30
CA GLU A 160 15.98 -12.00 -5.22
C GLU A 160 14.50 -12.11 -4.84
N ASP A 161 14.21 -12.19 -3.55
CA ASP A 161 12.87 -12.25 -2.99
C ASP A 161 12.26 -10.86 -2.70
N SER A 162 12.82 -9.80 -3.30
CA SER A 162 12.36 -8.43 -3.09
C SER A 162 10.88 -8.28 -3.47
N PRO A 163 10.08 -7.57 -2.66
CA PRO A 163 8.72 -7.21 -3.05
C PRO A 163 8.69 -6.38 -4.33
N LEU A 164 7.65 -6.60 -5.13
CA LEU A 164 7.28 -5.77 -6.26
C LEU A 164 6.33 -4.66 -5.80
N LYS A 165 6.52 -3.43 -6.28
CA LYS A 165 5.71 -2.26 -5.92
C LYS A 165 5.09 -1.68 -7.18
N VAL A 166 3.76 -1.57 -7.19
CA VAL A 166 3.05 -0.74 -8.18
C VAL A 166 3.32 0.72 -7.85
N ILE A 167 3.77 1.47 -8.86
CA ILE A 167 4.06 2.90 -8.78
C ILE A 167 3.14 3.69 -9.74
N ASP A 168 3.17 5.01 -9.58
CA ASP A 168 2.55 6.02 -10.45
C ASP A 168 1.02 5.95 -10.63
N PHE A 169 0.30 6.51 -9.66
CA PHE A 169 -1.16 6.63 -9.66
C PHE A 169 -1.64 7.93 -10.35
N GLY A 170 -0.81 8.58 -11.18
CA GLY A 170 -1.14 9.87 -11.82
C GLY A 170 -2.29 9.80 -12.84
N LEU A 171 -2.60 8.61 -13.35
CA LEU A 171 -3.80 8.38 -14.15
C LEU A 171 -4.93 7.69 -13.37
N SER A 172 -4.77 7.38 -12.09
CA SER A 172 -5.78 6.65 -11.33
C SER A 172 -7.02 7.50 -11.03
N ILE A 173 -8.16 6.84 -10.86
CA ILE A 173 -9.41 7.49 -10.43
C ILE A 173 -10.19 6.62 -9.45
N LEU A 174 -11.07 7.28 -8.69
CA LEU A 174 -12.16 6.63 -7.97
C LEU A 174 -13.30 6.36 -8.96
N PHE A 175 -13.70 5.10 -9.11
CA PHE A 175 -14.86 4.69 -9.90
C PHE A 175 -16.08 4.35 -9.01
N GLU A 176 -15.86 4.27 -7.70
CA GLU A 176 -16.88 4.16 -6.65
C GLU A 176 -16.53 5.14 -5.51
N GLU A 177 -17.53 5.85 -4.97
CA GLU A 177 -17.36 6.69 -3.77
C GLU A 177 -17.82 5.91 -2.52
N GLY A 178 -16.88 5.41 -1.73
CA GLY A 178 -17.14 4.71 -0.46
C GLY A 178 -17.44 3.21 -0.59
N PRO A 179 -17.67 2.51 0.54
CA PRO A 179 -17.95 1.07 0.52
C PRO A 179 -19.22 0.77 -0.27
N GLN A 180 -19.20 -0.31 -1.06
CA GLN A 180 -20.26 -0.71 -2.00
C GLN A 180 -21.66 -0.53 -1.41
N LYS A 181 -22.32 0.57 -1.76
CA LYS A 181 -23.75 0.74 -1.50
C LYS A 181 -24.49 0.02 -2.64
N PRO A 182 -25.35 -0.97 -2.35
CA PRO A 182 -26.17 -1.63 -3.36
C PRO A 182 -26.95 -0.56 -4.16
N GLY A 183 -26.78 -0.53 -5.48
CA GLY A 183 -27.46 0.41 -6.37
C GLY A 183 -26.66 1.66 -6.76
N THR A 184 -25.39 1.81 -6.36
CA THR A 184 -24.51 2.84 -6.91
C THR A 184 -24.15 2.50 -8.36
N GLN A 185 -24.37 3.47 -9.26
CA GLN A 185 -24.14 3.29 -10.69
C GLN A 185 -22.62 3.41 -10.94
N LYS A 186 -21.98 2.31 -11.40
CA LYS A 186 -20.56 2.32 -11.77
C LYS A 186 -20.25 3.50 -12.70
N VAL A 187 -19.25 4.29 -12.36
CA VAL A 187 -18.85 5.44 -13.17
C VAL A 187 -18.13 4.94 -14.43
N SER A 188 -18.79 5.08 -15.58
CA SER A 188 -18.16 4.88 -16.88
C SER A 188 -17.03 5.89 -17.10
N MET A 189 -15.84 5.39 -17.39
CA MET A 189 -14.66 6.20 -17.64
C MET A 189 -14.57 6.56 -19.13
N LYS A 190 -14.26 7.84 -19.43
CA LYS A 190 -14.29 8.39 -20.80
C LYS A 190 -12.96 8.90 -21.34
N THR A 191 -11.95 9.05 -20.48
CA THR A 191 -10.63 9.57 -20.89
C THR A 191 -9.80 8.46 -21.52
N LYS A 192 -9.27 8.69 -22.73
CA LYS A 192 -8.26 7.82 -23.33
C LYS A 192 -6.94 8.00 -22.58
N ALA A 193 -6.44 6.94 -21.97
CA ALA A 193 -5.22 6.90 -21.18
C ALA A 193 -4.61 5.49 -21.28
N GLY A 194 -3.29 5.36 -21.15
CA GLY A 194 -2.57 4.10 -21.26
C GLY A 194 -1.49 4.10 -22.35
N THR A 195 -0.60 3.11 -22.29
CA THR A 195 0.46 2.88 -23.28
C THR A 195 -0.04 1.91 -24.36
N PRO A 196 0.27 2.11 -25.67
CA PRO A 196 -0.38 1.38 -26.77
C PRO A 196 -0.43 -0.14 -26.65
N TYR A 197 0.62 -0.77 -26.12
CA TYR A 197 0.66 -2.23 -25.95
C TYR A 197 -0.29 -2.77 -24.87
N TYR A 198 -0.57 -1.96 -23.83
CA TYR A 198 -1.29 -2.42 -22.63
C TYR A 198 -2.73 -1.89 -22.56
N ILE A 199 -3.07 -0.90 -23.37
CA ILE A 199 -4.42 -0.32 -23.40
C ILE A 199 -5.47 -1.33 -23.86
N SER A 200 -6.64 -1.32 -23.23
CA SER A 200 -7.74 -2.20 -23.61
C SER A 200 -8.60 -1.61 -24.74
N PRO A 201 -9.29 -2.44 -25.55
CA PRO A 201 -10.07 -1.97 -26.68
C PRO A 201 -11.22 -1.01 -26.28
N GLU A 202 -11.84 -1.24 -25.13
CA GLU A 202 -12.92 -0.40 -24.62
C GLU A 202 -12.46 0.98 -24.11
N VAL A 203 -11.19 1.11 -23.67
CA VAL A 203 -10.60 2.42 -23.34
C VAL A 203 -10.50 3.29 -24.59
N LEU A 204 -10.14 2.69 -25.74
CA LEU A 204 -10.08 3.40 -27.03
C LEU A 204 -11.45 3.90 -27.49
N LYS A 205 -12.52 3.19 -27.10
CA LYS A 205 -13.93 3.56 -27.35
C LYS A 205 -14.45 4.63 -26.39
N GLY A 206 -13.77 4.88 -25.27
CA GLY A 206 -14.13 5.90 -24.29
C GLY A 206 -15.31 5.54 -23.40
N ASN A 207 -15.56 4.24 -23.18
CA ASN A 207 -16.54 3.75 -22.21
C ASN A 207 -16.03 2.44 -21.60
N TYR A 208 -15.48 2.50 -20.38
CA TYR A 208 -14.84 1.37 -19.72
C TYR A 208 -14.96 1.46 -18.19
N ASP A 209 -14.71 0.34 -17.52
CA ASP A 209 -14.66 0.18 -16.06
C ASP A 209 -13.28 -0.33 -15.59
N GLU A 210 -13.16 -0.79 -14.34
CA GLU A 210 -11.91 -1.25 -13.74
C GLU A 210 -11.29 -2.46 -14.46
N LEU A 211 -12.06 -3.18 -15.29
CA LEU A 211 -11.59 -4.35 -16.02
C LEU A 211 -10.52 -4.02 -17.06
N CYS A 212 -10.31 -2.73 -17.42
CA CYS A 212 -9.19 -2.32 -18.25
C CYS A 212 -7.82 -2.64 -17.61
N ASP A 213 -7.73 -2.61 -16.28
CA ASP A 213 -6.53 -3.00 -15.54
C ASP A 213 -6.26 -4.51 -15.69
N ILE A 214 -7.32 -5.33 -15.71
CA ILE A 214 -7.19 -6.78 -15.88
C ILE A 214 -6.69 -7.14 -17.28
N TRP A 215 -7.15 -6.41 -18.31
CA TRP A 215 -6.59 -6.55 -19.66
C TRP A 215 -5.08 -6.23 -19.67
N SER A 216 -4.70 -5.09 -19.08
CA SER A 216 -3.31 -4.64 -19.01
C SER A 216 -2.43 -5.66 -18.28
N ALA A 217 -2.92 -6.20 -17.15
CA ALA A 217 -2.27 -7.29 -16.43
C ALA A 217 -2.17 -8.58 -17.26
N GLY A 218 -3.20 -8.92 -18.04
CA GLY A 218 -3.17 -10.07 -18.95
C GLY A 218 -2.08 -9.93 -20.01
N VAL A 219 -1.92 -8.73 -20.58
CA VAL A 219 -0.83 -8.41 -21.51
C VAL A 219 0.53 -8.56 -20.82
N ILE A 220 0.68 -8.07 -19.58
CA ILE A 220 1.90 -8.26 -18.79
C ILE A 220 2.19 -9.75 -18.58
N LEU A 221 1.20 -10.56 -18.19
CA LEU A 221 1.37 -12.02 -18.01
C LEU A 221 1.80 -12.71 -19.31
N TYR A 222 1.19 -12.34 -20.42
CA TYR A 222 1.56 -12.87 -21.75
C TYR A 222 3.05 -12.60 -22.04
N ILE A 223 3.51 -11.37 -21.81
CA ILE A 223 4.91 -10.99 -22.03
C ILE A 223 5.83 -11.68 -21.01
N LEU A 224 5.43 -11.80 -19.75
CA LEU A 224 6.21 -12.52 -18.72
C LEU A 224 6.49 -13.98 -19.12
N LEU A 225 5.54 -14.63 -19.80
CA LEU A 225 5.63 -16.04 -20.16
C LEU A 225 6.27 -16.30 -21.53
N SER A 226 6.29 -15.31 -22.43
CA SER A 226 6.76 -15.49 -23.81
C SER A 226 7.90 -14.56 -24.23
N GLY A 227 8.13 -13.47 -23.50
CA GLY A 227 9.07 -12.42 -23.87
C GLY A 227 8.60 -11.51 -25.01
N VAL A 228 7.41 -11.74 -25.58
CA VAL A 228 6.89 -10.98 -26.73
C VAL A 228 5.49 -10.41 -26.44
N PRO A 229 5.11 -9.26 -27.02
CA PRO A 229 3.77 -8.70 -26.82
C PRO A 229 2.70 -9.48 -27.61
N PRO A 230 1.46 -9.61 -27.09
CA PRO A 230 0.36 -10.30 -27.78
C PRO A 230 -0.17 -9.53 -28.99
N PHE A 231 0.03 -8.21 -29.01
CA PHE A 231 -0.36 -7.31 -30.10
C PHE A 231 0.89 -6.59 -30.60
N TYR A 232 1.21 -6.77 -31.87
CA TYR A 232 2.42 -6.23 -32.51
C TYR A 232 2.05 -5.31 -33.67
N GLY A 233 2.86 -4.27 -33.86
CA GLY A 233 2.85 -3.36 -35.00
C GLY A 233 4.13 -2.52 -34.98
N ASP A 234 4.57 -2.04 -36.14
CA ASP A 234 5.81 -1.25 -36.24
C ASP A 234 5.59 0.21 -35.82
N THR A 235 4.32 0.63 -35.71
CA THR A 235 3.93 1.98 -35.27
C THR A 235 2.78 1.94 -34.27
N ASP A 236 2.66 2.98 -33.43
CA ASP A 236 1.54 3.11 -32.48
C ASP A 236 0.16 2.91 -33.11
N PRO A 237 -0.17 3.49 -34.29
CA PRO A 237 -1.45 3.22 -34.96
C PRO A 237 -1.69 1.75 -35.30
N GLU A 238 -0.66 1.03 -35.77
CA GLU A 238 -0.76 -0.40 -36.12
C GLU A 238 -1.00 -1.26 -34.88
N ILE A 239 -0.28 -0.96 -33.79
CA ILE A 239 -0.47 -1.62 -32.49
C ILE A 239 -1.91 -1.40 -32.00
N LEU A 240 -2.40 -0.17 -32.05
CA LEU A 240 -3.76 0.17 -31.64
C LEU A 240 -4.82 -0.52 -32.53
N GLU A 241 -4.55 -0.70 -33.83
CA GLU A 241 -5.42 -1.46 -34.73
C GLU A 241 -5.44 -2.96 -34.35
N ALA A 242 -4.28 -3.54 -34.03
CA ALA A 242 -4.19 -4.92 -33.56
C ALA A 242 -4.93 -5.14 -32.23
N VAL A 243 -4.77 -4.21 -31.27
CA VAL A 243 -5.51 -4.18 -30.01
C VAL A 243 -7.02 -4.11 -30.27
N GLN A 244 -7.48 -3.22 -31.16
CA GLN A 244 -8.90 -3.11 -31.49
C GLN A 244 -9.49 -4.38 -32.11
N LYS A 245 -8.70 -5.11 -32.92
CA LYS A 245 -9.09 -6.43 -33.45
C LYS A 245 -9.19 -7.48 -32.34
N GLY A 246 -8.40 -7.34 -31.27
CA GLY A 246 -8.43 -8.20 -30.08
C GLY A 246 -8.01 -9.64 -30.35
N LYS A 247 -7.31 -9.90 -31.46
CA LYS A 247 -6.84 -11.23 -31.84
C LYS A 247 -5.36 -11.36 -31.51
N TYR A 248 -5.04 -12.34 -30.67
CA TYR A 248 -3.67 -12.76 -30.35
C TYR A 248 -3.60 -14.29 -30.43
N SER A 249 -2.38 -14.85 -30.40
CA SER A 249 -2.17 -16.29 -30.48
C SER A 249 -1.28 -16.77 -29.33
N THR A 250 -1.58 -17.94 -28.78
CA THR A 250 -0.68 -18.73 -27.91
C THR A 250 -0.08 -19.93 -28.66
N ASP A 251 -0.40 -20.09 -29.94
CA ASP A 251 0.18 -21.11 -30.84
C ASP A 251 1.47 -20.57 -31.48
N ILE A 252 2.42 -20.16 -30.66
CA ILE A 252 3.73 -19.63 -31.05
C ILE A 252 4.87 -20.40 -30.37
N PRO A 253 6.10 -20.42 -30.95
CA PRO A 253 7.22 -21.17 -30.39
C PRO A 253 7.52 -20.86 -28.92
N GLU A 254 7.36 -19.61 -28.51
CA GLU A 254 7.61 -19.10 -27.15
C GLU A 254 6.65 -19.72 -26.12
N PHE A 255 5.42 -20.06 -26.53
CA PHE A 255 4.41 -20.69 -25.67
C PHE A 255 4.46 -22.23 -25.66
N LYS A 256 5.46 -22.82 -26.33
CA LYS A 256 5.60 -24.29 -26.45
C LYS A 256 5.67 -24.99 -25.09
N PHE A 257 6.34 -24.37 -24.11
CA PHE A 257 6.55 -24.95 -22.77
C PHE A 257 5.68 -24.32 -21.68
N VAL A 258 4.85 -23.34 -22.04
CA VAL A 258 3.91 -22.69 -21.12
C VAL A 258 2.71 -23.60 -20.91
N SER A 259 2.30 -23.77 -19.66
CA SER A 259 1.18 -24.66 -19.31
C SER A 259 -0.16 -24.21 -19.92
N ASP A 260 -1.03 -25.18 -20.18
CA ASP A 260 -2.40 -24.89 -20.65
C ASP A 260 -3.19 -24.10 -19.59
N SER A 261 -2.87 -24.27 -18.30
CA SER A 261 -3.52 -23.48 -17.25
C SER A 261 -3.13 -22.00 -17.29
N ALA A 262 -1.88 -21.68 -17.64
CA ALA A 262 -1.46 -20.29 -17.83
C ALA A 262 -2.13 -19.66 -19.06
N LYS A 263 -2.18 -20.41 -20.18
CA LYS A 263 -2.86 -19.99 -21.41
C LYS A 263 -4.35 -19.76 -21.18
N ASP A 264 -5.01 -20.64 -20.42
CA ASP A 264 -6.41 -20.49 -20.03
C ASP A 264 -6.63 -19.22 -19.20
N LEU A 265 -5.74 -18.92 -18.24
CA LEU A 265 -5.82 -17.67 -17.47
C LEU A 265 -5.74 -16.44 -18.38
N ILE A 266 -4.74 -16.39 -19.27
CA ILE A 266 -4.57 -15.30 -20.23
C ILE A 266 -5.85 -15.12 -21.06
N SER A 267 -6.49 -16.22 -21.50
CA SER A 267 -7.72 -16.19 -22.28
C SER A 267 -8.92 -15.58 -21.54
N ASN A 268 -8.94 -15.69 -20.22
CA ASN A 268 -9.98 -15.09 -19.37
C ASN A 268 -9.66 -13.62 -18.99
N MET A 269 -8.43 -13.15 -19.23
CA MET A 269 -8.00 -11.76 -18.96
C MET A 269 -7.99 -10.90 -20.22
N ILE A 270 -7.48 -11.43 -21.33
CA ILE A 270 -7.44 -10.76 -22.64
C ILE A 270 -8.66 -11.22 -23.45
N THR A 271 -9.83 -10.73 -23.04
CA THR A 271 -11.12 -11.03 -23.68
C THR A 271 -12.06 -9.83 -23.61
N SER A 272 -13.28 -9.97 -24.13
CA SER A 272 -14.29 -8.91 -24.07
C SER A 272 -14.68 -8.58 -22.62
N PRO A 273 -14.98 -7.31 -22.28
CA PRO A 273 -15.22 -6.90 -20.89
C PRO A 273 -16.29 -7.70 -20.16
N ASP A 274 -17.34 -8.16 -20.84
CA ASP A 274 -18.43 -8.95 -20.29
C ASP A 274 -18.02 -10.36 -19.82
N LYS A 275 -16.94 -10.90 -20.39
CA LYS A 275 -16.39 -12.22 -20.04
C LYS A 275 -15.10 -12.12 -19.22
N ARG A 276 -14.52 -10.93 -19.15
CA ARG A 276 -13.23 -10.72 -18.52
C ARG A 276 -13.34 -10.94 -17.02
N TYR A 277 -12.39 -11.69 -16.47
CA TYR A 277 -12.34 -11.90 -15.03
C TYR A 277 -12.14 -10.59 -14.27
N LYS A 278 -12.70 -10.54 -13.07
CA LYS A 278 -12.32 -9.56 -12.04
C LYS A 278 -11.01 -9.98 -11.37
N ALA A 279 -10.34 -9.05 -10.69
CA ALA A 279 -9.09 -9.31 -9.99
C ALA A 279 -9.18 -10.53 -9.04
N GLN A 280 -10.24 -10.60 -8.23
CA GLN A 280 -10.49 -11.73 -7.32
C GLN A 280 -10.66 -13.06 -8.06
N GLN A 281 -11.32 -13.08 -9.23
CA GLN A 281 -11.49 -14.28 -10.03
C GLN A 281 -10.16 -14.76 -10.62
N VAL A 282 -9.29 -13.82 -11.04
CA VAL A 282 -7.91 -14.13 -11.45
C VAL A 282 -7.15 -14.78 -10.30
N LEU A 283 -7.15 -14.19 -9.10
CA LEU A 283 -6.47 -14.76 -7.92
C LEU A 283 -7.01 -16.15 -7.54
N GLN A 284 -8.28 -16.43 -7.81
CA GLN A 284 -8.89 -17.72 -7.54
C GLN A 284 -8.66 -18.78 -8.63
N HIS A 285 -8.08 -18.39 -9.77
CA HIS A 285 -7.84 -19.26 -10.91
C HIS A 285 -6.88 -20.40 -10.57
N LYS A 286 -7.02 -21.54 -11.26
CA LYS A 286 -6.22 -22.75 -11.01
C LYS A 286 -4.71 -22.45 -11.04
N TRP A 287 -4.24 -21.75 -12.07
CA TRP A 287 -2.83 -21.36 -12.23
C TRP A 287 -2.30 -20.50 -11.06
N MET A 288 -3.15 -19.65 -10.47
CA MET A 288 -2.80 -18.83 -9.31
C MET A 288 -2.81 -19.62 -8.00
N LYS A 289 -3.57 -20.70 -7.92
CA LYS A 289 -3.65 -21.58 -6.74
C LYS A 289 -2.67 -22.74 -6.74
N GLU A 290 -2.03 -23.02 -7.88
CA GLU A 290 -1.01 -24.07 -7.98
C GLU A 290 0.15 -23.74 -7.05
N LYS A 291 0.18 -24.44 -5.90
CA LYS A 291 1.10 -24.16 -4.79
C LYS A 291 2.55 -24.32 -5.26
N ASN A 292 3.27 -23.21 -5.36
CA ASN A 292 4.67 -23.24 -4.94
C ASN A 292 4.67 -23.57 -3.44
N LYS A 293 5.19 -24.74 -3.06
CA LYS A 293 5.22 -25.18 -1.65
C LYS A 293 5.73 -24.02 -0.78
N PRO A 294 5.00 -23.59 0.25
CA PRO A 294 5.49 -22.51 1.10
C PRO A 294 6.82 -22.94 1.73
N ASN A 295 7.79 -22.03 1.71
CA ASN A 295 8.87 -22.05 2.69
C ASN A 295 8.24 -22.09 4.09
N LYS A 296 8.87 -22.81 5.01
CA LYS A 296 8.54 -22.99 6.44
C LYS A 296 7.42 -22.06 6.95
N GLU A 297 6.28 -22.64 7.33
CA GLU A 297 5.09 -21.92 7.83
C GLU A 297 5.48 -20.93 8.94
N LEU A 298 5.27 -19.64 8.69
CA LEU A 298 5.54 -18.60 9.67
C LEU A 298 4.42 -18.64 10.72
N LYS A 299 4.80 -18.64 11.99
CA LYS A 299 3.85 -18.66 13.11
C LYS A 299 3.61 -17.25 13.61
N LEU A 300 2.34 -16.86 13.66
CA LEU A 300 1.91 -15.60 14.26
C LEU A 300 2.08 -15.66 15.80
N ASN A 301 2.72 -14.65 16.37
CA ASN A 301 2.91 -14.54 17.82
C ASN A 301 1.66 -13.95 18.48
N TYR A 302 0.77 -14.81 18.97
CA TYR A 302 -0.46 -14.39 19.67
C TYR A 302 -0.19 -13.48 20.89
N GLY A 303 0.96 -13.63 21.56
CA GLY A 303 1.35 -12.77 22.68
C GLY A 303 1.61 -11.32 22.26
N ALA A 304 2.13 -11.08 21.05
CA ALA A 304 2.32 -9.73 20.53
C ALA A 304 0.97 -9.01 20.33
N LEU A 305 -0.01 -9.72 19.74
CA LEU A 305 -1.36 -9.20 19.56
C LEU A 305 -2.01 -8.85 20.92
N LYS A 306 -1.89 -9.74 21.92
CA LYS A 306 -2.39 -9.49 23.29
C LYS A 306 -1.81 -8.23 23.93
N ASN A 307 -0.51 -8.01 23.78
CA ASN A 307 0.15 -6.81 24.32
C ASN A 307 -0.37 -5.53 23.66
N PHE A 308 -0.68 -5.58 22.35
CA PHE A 308 -1.29 -4.46 21.64
C PHE A 308 -2.68 -4.15 22.20
N VAL A 309 -3.51 -5.16 22.49
CA VAL A 309 -4.86 -4.97 23.04
C VAL A 309 -4.85 -4.15 24.32
N GLY A 310 -4.01 -4.55 25.28
CA GLY A 310 -3.94 -3.90 26.57
C GLY A 310 -3.21 -2.55 26.55
N SER A 311 -2.62 -2.15 25.41
CA SER A 311 -1.95 -0.86 25.29
C SER A 311 -2.96 0.28 25.31
N ASN A 312 -2.59 1.38 25.94
CA ASN A 312 -3.42 2.58 25.98
C ASN A 312 -3.53 3.23 24.58
N LYS A 313 -4.47 4.18 24.40
CA LYS A 313 -4.77 4.71 23.06
C LYS A 313 -3.57 5.44 22.46
N LEU A 314 -2.87 6.24 23.27
CA LEU A 314 -1.73 7.01 22.80
C LEU A 314 -0.55 6.12 22.36
N LYS A 315 -0.29 5.02 23.07
CA LYS A 315 0.68 4.01 22.67
C LYS A 315 0.28 3.34 21.35
N LYS A 316 -1.01 3.01 21.15
CA LYS A 316 -1.49 2.48 19.86
C LYS A 316 -1.25 3.47 18.72
N VAL A 317 -1.56 4.76 18.93
CA VAL A 317 -1.27 5.84 17.97
C VAL A 317 0.23 5.86 17.60
N ALA A 318 1.11 5.85 18.61
CA ALA A 318 2.54 5.85 18.40
C ALA A 318 3.03 4.61 17.65
N LEU A 319 2.53 3.42 18.00
CA LEU A 319 2.88 2.16 17.32
C LEU A 319 2.40 2.16 15.86
N THR A 320 1.18 2.61 15.59
CA THR A 320 0.65 2.73 14.22
C THR A 320 1.45 3.73 13.39
N PHE A 321 1.84 4.86 13.99
CA PHE A 321 2.75 5.80 13.34
C PHE A 321 4.10 5.15 13.02
N ILE A 322 4.76 4.52 14.00
CA ILE A 322 6.06 3.86 13.81
C ILE A 322 5.95 2.81 12.69
N ALA A 323 4.91 1.97 12.71
CA ALA A 323 4.63 0.96 11.69
C ALA A 323 4.49 1.59 10.29
N SER A 324 3.79 2.72 10.17
CA SER A 324 3.68 3.46 8.91
C SER A 324 5.04 3.93 8.38
N GLN A 325 6.00 4.21 9.25
CA GLN A 325 7.35 4.71 8.92
C GLN A 325 8.40 3.61 8.70
N LEU A 326 8.08 2.34 8.97
CA LEU A 326 9.03 1.23 8.81
C LEU A 326 9.39 0.97 7.33
N ASN A 327 10.63 0.58 7.11
CA ASN A 327 11.15 0.15 5.81
C ASN A 327 11.11 -1.38 5.64
N GLU A 328 11.35 -1.88 4.43
CA GLU A 328 11.29 -3.32 4.12
C GLU A 328 12.20 -4.21 4.96
N GLN A 329 13.43 -3.77 5.24
CA GLN A 329 14.36 -4.59 6.01
C GLN A 329 13.84 -4.83 7.43
N GLU A 330 13.08 -3.86 7.96
CA GLU A 330 12.46 -3.93 9.28
C GLU A 330 11.19 -4.79 9.27
N ILE A 331 10.45 -4.84 8.15
CA ILE A 331 9.14 -5.51 8.07
C ILE A 331 9.13 -6.80 7.24
N SER A 332 10.23 -7.21 6.60
CA SER A 332 10.22 -8.32 5.62
C SER A 332 9.58 -9.60 6.16
N HIS A 333 9.84 -9.95 7.42
CA HIS A 333 9.20 -11.10 8.06
C HIS A 333 7.70 -10.90 8.28
N LEU A 334 7.30 -9.74 8.81
CA LEU A 334 5.90 -9.41 9.08
C LEU A 334 5.08 -9.26 7.79
N GLY A 335 5.67 -8.68 6.74
CA GLY A 335 5.06 -8.57 5.42
C GLY A 335 4.81 -9.93 4.77
N LYS A 336 5.76 -10.87 4.90
CA LYS A 336 5.57 -12.26 4.47
C LYS A 336 4.47 -12.96 5.28
N LEU A 337 4.41 -12.73 6.59
CA LEU A 337 3.37 -13.29 7.44
C LEU A 337 1.99 -12.74 7.09
N PHE A 338 1.85 -11.43 6.87
CA PHE A 338 0.59 -10.82 6.43
C PHE A 338 0.06 -11.48 5.15
N LYS A 339 0.91 -11.60 4.12
CA LYS A 339 0.55 -12.26 2.85
C LYS A 339 0.22 -13.75 3.00
N GLN A 340 0.75 -14.41 4.03
CA GLN A 340 0.43 -15.82 4.32
C GLN A 340 -0.97 -15.95 4.95
N LEU A 341 -1.37 -14.96 5.75
CA LEU A 341 -2.66 -14.90 6.42
C LEU A 341 -3.77 -14.45 5.46
N ASP A 342 -3.50 -13.46 4.62
CA ASP A 342 -4.43 -12.95 3.59
C ASP A 342 -4.65 -14.01 2.50
N LYS A 343 -5.70 -14.81 2.66
CA LYS A 343 -5.96 -15.97 1.79
C LYS A 343 -6.62 -15.57 0.49
N ASN A 344 -7.47 -14.55 0.56
CA ASN A 344 -8.22 -14.09 -0.60
C ASN A 344 -7.41 -13.08 -1.44
N GLY A 345 -6.29 -12.57 -0.91
CA GLY A 345 -5.40 -11.63 -1.57
C GLY A 345 -6.01 -10.24 -1.74
N ASP A 346 -6.92 -9.83 -0.86
CA ASP A 346 -7.60 -8.53 -0.92
C ASP A 346 -6.85 -7.42 -0.20
N GLY A 347 -5.75 -7.75 0.49
CA GLY A 347 -4.89 -6.78 1.14
C GLY A 347 -5.34 -6.33 2.53
N VAL A 348 -6.37 -6.95 3.10
CA VAL A 348 -6.79 -6.80 4.49
C VAL A 348 -6.88 -8.18 5.15
N LEU A 349 -6.98 -8.22 6.48
CA LEU A 349 -7.15 -9.47 7.22
C LEU A 349 -8.50 -9.48 7.93
N THR A 350 -9.30 -10.47 7.60
CA THR A 350 -10.53 -10.80 8.32
C THR A 350 -10.24 -11.55 9.61
N ILE A 351 -11.25 -11.62 10.50
CA ILE A 351 -11.17 -12.45 11.71
C ILE A 351 -10.94 -13.91 11.35
N GLU A 352 -11.60 -14.39 10.31
CA GLU A 352 -11.51 -15.74 9.80
C GLU A 352 -10.10 -16.07 9.32
N GLU A 353 -9.46 -15.19 8.55
CA GLU A 353 -8.09 -15.39 8.06
C GLU A 353 -7.05 -15.45 9.17
N ILE A 354 -7.17 -14.57 10.18
CA ILE A 354 -6.27 -14.60 11.34
C ILE A 354 -6.50 -15.87 12.16
N ARG A 355 -7.76 -16.27 12.35
CA ARG A 355 -8.13 -17.49 13.09
C ARG A 355 -7.56 -18.74 12.41
N GLU A 356 -7.68 -18.84 11.09
CA GLU A 356 -7.12 -19.96 10.32
C GLU A 356 -5.59 -19.99 10.36
N GLY A 357 -4.94 -18.82 10.42
CA GLY A 357 -3.49 -18.71 10.57
C GLY A 357 -2.96 -19.11 11.96
N LEU A 358 -3.81 -19.09 12.98
CA LEU A 358 -3.49 -19.49 14.35
C LEU A 358 -3.95 -20.94 14.60
N ILE A 359 -3.24 -21.90 14.00
CA ILE A 359 -3.52 -23.33 14.14
C ILE A 359 -3.49 -23.75 15.62
N GLY A 360 -4.54 -24.43 16.08
CA GLY A 360 -4.60 -25.09 17.40
C GLY A 360 -5.11 -24.23 18.55
N MET A 361 -5.81 -23.13 18.27
CA MET A 361 -6.49 -22.35 19.31
C MET A 361 -7.65 -23.12 19.95
N SER A 362 -7.84 -22.93 21.26
CA SER A 362 -9.07 -23.39 21.94
C SER A 362 -10.26 -22.47 21.64
N ASP A 363 -11.48 -22.94 21.95
CA ASP A 363 -12.70 -22.14 21.80
C ASP A 363 -12.66 -20.83 22.61
N ASP A 364 -12.05 -20.85 23.79
CA ASP A 364 -11.90 -19.65 24.64
C ASP A 364 -10.92 -18.65 24.04
N GLN A 365 -9.80 -19.12 23.49
CA GLN A 365 -8.86 -18.26 22.75
C GLN A 365 -9.52 -17.67 21.50
N SER A 366 -10.39 -18.42 20.83
CA SER A 366 -11.12 -17.93 19.66
C SER A 366 -12.12 -16.81 19.99
N LYS A 367 -12.76 -16.86 21.16
CA LYS A 367 -13.62 -15.76 21.65
C LYS A 367 -12.79 -14.53 22.02
N GLU A 368 -11.64 -14.74 22.65
CA GLU A 368 -10.71 -13.66 23.00
C GLU A 368 -10.13 -12.99 21.73
N LEU A 369 -9.87 -13.76 20.67
CA LEU A 369 -9.35 -13.25 19.40
C LEU A 369 -10.27 -12.21 18.75
N ALA A 370 -11.60 -12.36 18.87
CA ALA A 370 -12.54 -11.37 18.35
C ALA A 370 -12.37 -10.01 19.05
N ASN A 371 -12.13 -10.01 20.36
CA ASN A 371 -11.83 -8.78 21.12
C ASN A 371 -10.46 -8.22 20.77
N VAL A 372 -9.48 -9.10 20.54
CA VAL A 372 -8.13 -8.71 20.09
C VAL A 372 -8.22 -7.97 18.77
N ILE A 373 -8.93 -8.52 17.80
CA ILE A 373 -9.05 -7.95 16.45
C ILE A 373 -9.79 -6.62 16.48
N LYS A 374 -10.90 -6.54 17.23
CA LYS A 374 -11.61 -5.27 17.42
C LYS A 374 -10.73 -4.15 18.02
N SER A 375 -9.69 -4.51 18.76
CA SER A 375 -8.74 -3.56 19.34
C SER A 375 -7.62 -3.16 18.37
N ILE A 376 -7.35 -3.98 17.35
CA ILE A 376 -6.36 -3.76 16.29
C ILE A 376 -6.97 -2.99 15.12
N ASP A 377 -8.24 -3.23 14.80
CA ASP A 377 -9.06 -2.46 13.86
C ASP A 377 -9.24 -1.04 14.40
N THR A 378 -8.23 -0.21 14.19
CA THR A 378 -8.17 1.13 14.72
C THR A 378 -9.02 2.08 13.89
N ASP A 379 -9.27 1.80 12.61
CA ASP A 379 -10.13 2.62 11.75
C ASP A 379 -11.63 2.23 11.79
N GLY A 380 -11.96 1.09 12.40
CA GLY A 380 -13.32 0.61 12.64
C GLY A 380 -14.00 0.03 11.41
N ASN A 381 -13.25 -0.34 10.39
CA ASN A 381 -13.80 -0.85 9.13
C ASN A 381 -14.19 -2.34 9.19
N GLY A 382 -13.86 -3.04 10.28
CA GLY A 382 -14.15 -4.45 10.50
C GLY A 382 -13.07 -5.43 10.03
N ASN A 383 -12.01 -4.93 9.38
CA ASN A 383 -10.87 -5.69 8.90
C ASN A 383 -9.57 -5.05 9.40
N ILE A 384 -8.49 -5.82 9.45
CA ILE A 384 -7.17 -5.32 9.82
C ILE A 384 -6.38 -4.98 8.55
N ASN A 385 -6.02 -3.72 8.37
CA ASN A 385 -5.17 -3.31 7.25
C ASN A 385 -3.68 -3.64 7.50
N TYR A 386 -2.85 -3.44 6.48
CA TYR A 386 -1.42 -3.78 6.54
C TYR A 386 -0.69 -3.05 7.69
N THR A 387 -0.89 -1.74 7.83
CA THR A 387 -0.23 -0.93 8.86
C THR A 387 -0.70 -1.30 10.27
N GLU A 388 -1.99 -1.59 10.46
CA GLU A 388 -2.54 -2.06 11.73
C GLU A 388 -1.96 -3.41 12.13
N PHE A 389 -1.86 -4.35 11.18
CA PHE A 389 -1.23 -5.64 11.41
C PHE A 389 0.24 -5.45 11.84
N LEU A 390 1.00 -4.61 11.14
CA LEU A 390 2.38 -4.30 11.49
C LEU A 390 2.46 -3.70 12.90
N ALA A 391 1.61 -2.73 13.23
CA ALA A 391 1.60 -2.08 14.55
C ALA A 391 1.31 -3.07 15.68
N ALA A 392 0.35 -3.98 15.47
CA ALA A 392 -0.05 -4.98 16.45
C ALA A 392 0.94 -6.13 16.63
N THR A 393 1.77 -6.41 15.62
CA THR A 393 2.74 -7.52 15.63
C THR A 393 4.19 -7.07 15.78
N MET A 394 4.44 -5.75 15.78
CA MET A 394 5.78 -5.19 15.91
C MET A 394 6.45 -5.54 17.23
N GLU A 395 7.69 -6.02 17.15
CA GLU A 395 8.49 -6.39 18.31
C GLU A 395 8.97 -5.17 19.12
N LYS A 396 9.02 -5.30 20.45
CA LYS A 396 9.44 -4.23 21.36
C LYS A 396 10.82 -3.69 21.05
N GLN A 397 11.76 -4.57 20.70
CA GLN A 397 13.12 -4.22 20.33
C GLN A 397 13.18 -3.32 19.09
N LEU A 398 12.19 -3.41 18.19
CA LEU A 398 12.12 -2.59 16.99
C LEU A 398 11.55 -1.19 17.28
N TYR A 399 10.42 -1.10 18.00
CA TYR A 399 9.80 0.21 18.27
C TYR A 399 10.46 0.99 19.40
N MET A 400 11.20 0.35 20.30
CA MET A 400 11.93 1.02 21.39
C MET A 400 13.27 1.62 20.95
N LYS A 401 13.62 1.56 19.65
CA LYS A 401 14.79 2.26 19.15
C LYS A 401 14.60 3.77 19.28
N GLU A 402 15.62 4.46 19.78
CA GLU A 402 15.58 5.89 20.10
C GLU A 402 15.09 6.73 18.92
N GLU A 403 15.56 6.45 17.70
CA GLU A 403 15.15 7.18 16.51
C GLU A 403 13.65 7.02 16.20
N LYS A 404 13.05 5.87 16.51
CA LYS A 404 11.63 5.59 16.25
C LYS A 404 10.74 6.27 17.28
N LEU A 405 11.12 6.18 18.56
CA LEU A 405 10.41 6.84 19.66
C LEU A 405 10.44 8.37 19.48
N TYR A 406 11.62 8.92 19.15
CA TYR A 406 11.76 10.35 18.93
C TYR A 406 10.93 10.85 17.74
N GLN A 407 10.90 10.10 16.63
CA GLN A 407 10.03 10.42 15.49
C GLN A 407 8.55 10.38 15.86
N ALA A 408 8.11 9.37 16.63
CA ALA A 408 6.73 9.25 17.07
C ALA A 408 6.33 10.40 18.00
N PHE A 409 7.22 10.80 18.91
CA PHE A 409 7.02 11.94 19.79
C PHE A 409 6.90 13.25 18.98
N LYS A 410 7.87 13.54 18.10
CA LYS A 410 7.83 14.71 17.20
C LYS A 410 6.67 14.74 16.23
N MET A 411 6.04 13.58 15.98
CA MET A 411 4.85 13.56 15.17
C MET A 411 3.69 14.24 15.90
N LEU A 412 3.62 14.08 17.22
CA LEU A 412 2.58 14.59 18.10
C LEU A 412 2.90 15.99 18.63
N ASP A 413 4.15 16.28 18.99
CA ASP A 413 4.66 17.61 19.37
C ASP A 413 4.79 18.48 18.10
N LEU A 414 3.76 19.25 17.80
CA LEU A 414 3.60 20.04 16.58
C LEU A 414 4.37 21.36 16.64
N ASP A 415 4.45 21.98 17.82
CA ASP A 415 5.14 23.26 18.01
C ASP A 415 6.63 23.12 18.35
N GLY A 416 7.07 21.89 18.68
CA GLY A 416 8.46 21.58 19.01
C GLY A 416 8.85 22.04 20.41
N SER A 417 7.88 22.21 21.31
CA SER A 417 8.09 22.60 22.72
C SER A 417 8.84 21.53 23.51
N GLY A 418 8.88 20.29 23.02
CA GLY A 418 9.41 19.14 23.75
C GLY A 418 8.38 18.49 24.67
N LYS A 419 7.11 18.86 24.54
CA LYS A 419 5.97 18.30 25.26
C LYS A 419 4.78 18.14 24.31
N ILE A 420 3.90 17.20 24.61
CA ILE A 420 2.66 16.97 23.84
C ILE A 420 1.49 17.49 24.66
N ASP A 421 0.76 18.45 24.12
CA ASP A 421 -0.45 19.00 24.75
C ASP A 421 -1.76 18.42 24.17
N LYS A 422 -2.87 18.70 24.85
CA LYS A 422 -4.22 18.28 24.42
C LYS A 422 -4.61 18.82 23.04
N LYS A 423 -4.26 20.07 22.71
CA LYS A 423 -4.60 20.70 21.42
C LYS A 423 -3.85 20.04 20.28
N GLU A 424 -2.61 19.62 20.50
CA GLU A 424 -1.80 18.91 19.53
C GLU A 424 -2.39 17.52 19.24
N LEU A 425 -2.77 16.77 20.28
CA LEU A 425 -3.49 15.50 20.10
C LEU A 425 -4.78 15.70 19.29
N GLN A 426 -5.55 16.75 19.59
CA GLN A 426 -6.75 17.12 18.83
C GLN A 426 -6.44 17.45 17.36
N GLN A 427 -5.36 18.17 17.08
CA GLN A 427 -4.99 18.53 15.71
C GLN A 427 -4.53 17.32 14.89
N VAL A 428 -3.82 16.38 15.51
CA VAL A 428 -3.30 15.18 14.84
C VAL A 428 -4.41 14.12 14.67
N LEU A 429 -5.15 13.83 15.74
CA LEU A 429 -6.07 12.69 15.84
C LEU A 429 -7.54 13.09 15.70
N GLY A 430 -7.88 14.36 15.91
CA GLY A 430 -9.25 14.88 15.84
C GLY A 430 -9.72 15.23 14.43
N LYS A 431 -9.01 14.80 13.37
CA LYS A 431 -9.39 15.00 11.96
C LYS A 431 -10.60 14.16 11.51
N SER A 432 -11.41 13.69 12.46
CA SER A 432 -12.62 12.91 12.20
C SER A 432 -13.83 13.84 12.09
N ASP A 433 -14.83 13.44 11.31
CA ASP A 433 -16.11 14.19 11.22
C ASP A 433 -16.95 14.12 12.52
N LYS A 434 -16.46 13.44 13.56
CA LYS A 434 -17.15 13.26 14.84
C LYS A 434 -16.61 14.24 15.87
N ILE A 435 -17.53 14.84 16.63
CA ILE A 435 -17.21 15.67 17.78
C ILE A 435 -16.82 14.74 18.92
N ILE A 436 -15.55 14.77 19.31
CA ILE A 436 -15.01 13.97 20.41
C ILE A 436 -15.10 14.81 21.70
N ASP A 437 -15.61 14.21 22.77
CA ASP A 437 -15.72 14.85 24.09
C ASP A 437 -14.34 15.35 24.57
N GLU A 438 -14.32 16.57 25.11
CA GLU A 438 -13.15 17.18 25.76
C GLU A 438 -12.50 16.23 26.78
N LYS A 439 -13.32 15.48 27.52
CA LYS A 439 -12.86 14.53 28.54
C LYS A 439 -12.01 13.40 27.96
N TYR A 440 -12.29 12.97 26.73
CA TYR A 440 -11.55 11.89 26.08
C TYR A 440 -10.05 12.24 25.95
N TRP A 441 -9.76 13.49 25.59
CA TRP A 441 -8.39 13.97 25.44
C TRP A 441 -7.69 14.15 26.78
N ASP A 442 -8.42 14.62 27.80
CA ASP A 442 -7.88 14.72 29.15
C ASP A 442 -7.51 13.34 29.70
N ASP A 443 -8.35 12.34 29.44
CA ASP A 443 -8.09 10.95 29.84
C ASP A 443 -6.87 10.38 29.08
N MET A 444 -6.71 10.67 27.78
CA MET A 444 -5.50 10.29 27.02
C MET A 444 -4.21 10.89 27.58
N ILE A 445 -4.22 12.17 27.97
CA ILE A 445 -3.04 12.83 28.57
C ILE A 445 -2.70 12.16 29.91
N LYS A 446 -3.70 12.01 30.79
CA LYS A 446 -3.53 11.42 32.13
C LYS A 446 -2.99 9.99 32.14
N GLU A 447 -3.18 9.23 31.05
CA GLU A 447 -2.64 7.87 30.94
C GLU A 447 -1.10 7.85 30.89
N ALA A 448 -0.48 8.93 30.42
CA ALA A 448 0.98 9.07 30.28
C ALA A 448 1.59 10.12 31.22
N ASP A 449 0.87 11.21 31.49
CA ASP A 449 1.27 12.30 32.40
C ASP A 449 1.48 11.79 33.83
N LYS A 450 2.74 11.78 34.28
CA LYS A 450 3.16 11.31 35.61
C LYS A 450 3.32 12.46 36.58
N ASN A 451 3.73 13.61 36.09
CA ASN A 451 4.04 14.77 36.91
C ASN A 451 2.79 15.63 37.21
N GLY A 452 1.68 15.37 36.51
CA GLY A 452 0.39 16.04 36.65
C GLY A 452 0.33 17.44 36.07
N ASP A 453 1.22 17.80 35.13
CA ASP A 453 1.29 19.12 34.51
C ASP A 453 0.30 19.31 33.35
N GLY A 454 -0.40 18.26 32.95
CA GLY A 454 -1.40 18.29 31.88
C GLY A 454 -0.80 18.22 30.47
N GLU A 455 0.49 17.90 30.36
CA GLU A 455 1.24 17.68 29.12
C GLU A 455 1.97 16.33 29.22
N ILE A 456 2.55 15.86 28.11
CA ILE A 456 3.37 14.63 28.11
C ILE A 456 4.77 14.98 27.62
N ASP A 457 5.76 14.89 28.50
CA ASP A 457 7.15 15.07 28.10
C ASP A 457 7.75 13.81 27.44
N TYR A 458 8.94 13.94 26.86
CA TYR A 458 9.58 12.83 26.15
C TYR A 458 9.89 11.61 27.04
N ASN A 459 10.21 11.82 28.32
CA ASN A 459 10.48 10.72 29.25
C ASN A 459 9.19 9.98 29.60
N GLU A 460 8.11 10.70 29.87
CA GLU A 460 6.77 10.14 30.12
C GLU A 460 6.29 9.33 28.91
N PHE A 461 6.54 9.84 27.70
CA PHE A 461 6.27 9.12 26.45
C PHE A 461 7.07 7.82 26.34
N ILE A 462 8.38 7.83 26.64
CA ILE A 462 9.21 6.61 26.63
C ILE A 462 8.71 5.60 27.65
N GLU A 463 8.41 6.03 28.88
CA GLU A 463 7.89 5.15 29.92
C GLU A 463 6.56 4.50 29.52
N MET A 464 5.66 5.28 28.92
CA MET A 464 4.40 4.76 28.36
C MET A 464 4.69 3.68 27.31
N MET A 465 5.64 3.92 26.40
CA MET A 465 6.01 2.97 25.36
C MET A 465 6.67 1.71 25.92
N ASP A 466 7.44 1.80 27.01
CA ASP A 466 8.12 0.67 27.61
C ASP A 466 7.19 -0.28 28.39
N ARG A 467 6.11 0.24 29.00
CA ARG A 467 5.19 -0.55 29.83
C ARG A 467 4.55 -1.71 29.06
N PHE A 468 4.66 -2.91 29.62
CA PHE A 468 3.88 -4.06 29.18
C PHE A 468 2.46 -3.97 29.74
N SER A 469 1.48 -4.18 28.87
CA SER A 469 0.10 -4.35 29.31
C SER A 469 -0.09 -5.79 29.78
N ILE A 470 0.05 -5.99 31.09
CA ILE A 470 -0.34 -7.24 31.72
C ILE A 470 -1.87 -7.21 31.79
N MET A 471 -2.54 -7.88 30.85
CA MET A 471 -3.95 -8.21 31.05
C MET A 471 -4.01 -9.21 32.21
N ASN A 472 -4.59 -8.79 33.33
CA ASN A 472 -4.94 -9.69 34.44
C ASN A 472 -6.09 -10.60 34.03
#